data_AF-A0A4Q3MD56-F1
#
_entry.id   AF-A0A4Q3MD56-F1
#
_cell.length_a   1.000
_cell.length_b   1.000
_cell.length_c   1.000
_cell.angle_alpha   90.00
_cell.angle_beta   90.00
_cell.angle_gamma   90.00
#
_symmetry.space_group_name_H-M   'P 1'
#
loop_
_entity.id
_entity.type
_entity.pdbx_description
1 polymer ?
#
loop_
_entity_poly.entity_id
_entity_poly.type
_entity_poly.pdbx_seq_one_letter_code
_entity_poly.pdbx_strand_id
1 'polypeptide(L)'
;MPPTVFASVKLPSSLVEQARQAAQPMRRSVASQIEYWATLGQIVEHTGLSVQDARTAIEQYEATAAQRQQAAAPTSVDALTARLLAAQTRGSLAQRVREVVQDNSAKHRA
;
A
#
# COMPACT_ATOMS: atom_id res chain seq x y z
N MET A 1 31.96 18.71 17.93
CA MET A 1 30.87 18.56 16.95
C MET A 1 31.24 19.35 15.72
N PRO A 2 31.26 18.75 14.52
CA PRO A 2 31.40 19.53 13.29
C PRO A 2 30.20 20.51 13.17
N PRO A 3 30.40 21.75 12.71
CA PRO A 3 29.32 22.71 12.54
C PRO A 3 28.31 22.20 11.51
N THR A 4 27.01 22.26 11.83
CA THR A 4 25.94 21.91 10.89
C THR A 4 25.84 23.01 9.84
N VAL A 5 26.19 22.70 8.59
CA VAL A 5 26.08 23.64 7.47
C VAL A 5 24.67 23.56 6.90
N PHE A 6 23.92 24.66 6.98
CA PHE A 6 22.57 24.75 6.42
C PHE A 6 22.62 25.19 4.96
N ALA A 7 21.90 24.47 4.09
CA ALA A 7 21.73 24.82 2.68
C ALA A 7 20.25 25.12 2.40
N SER A 8 19.99 26.13 1.57
CA SER A 8 18.63 26.43 1.08
C SER A 8 18.40 25.73 -0.25
N VAL A 9 17.31 24.97 -0.36
CA VAL A 9 16.93 24.24 -1.57
C VAL A 9 15.61 24.82 -2.09
N LYS A 10 15.56 25.16 -3.38
CA LYS A 10 14.31 25.57 -4.04
C LYS A 10 13.52 24.32 -4.41
N LEU A 11 12.33 24.18 -3.83
CA LEU A 11 11.41 23.07 -4.09
C LEU A 11 10.08 23.60 -4.66
N PRO A 12 9.39 22.84 -5.54
CA PRO A 12 8.04 23.17 -5.97
C PRO A 12 7.09 23.28 -4.77
N SER A 13 6.18 24.25 -4.79
CA SER A 13 5.23 24.49 -3.70
C SER A 13 4.31 23.30 -3.45
N SER A 14 3.87 22.60 -4.51
CA SER A 14 3.04 21.40 -4.42
C SER A 14 3.73 20.28 -3.63
N LEU A 15 5.03 20.08 -3.84
CA LEU A 15 5.83 19.08 -3.12
C LEU A 15 5.96 19.44 -1.64
N VAL A 16 6.19 20.72 -1.34
CA VAL A 16 6.28 21.20 0.05
C VAL A 16 4.97 20.96 0.81
N GLU A 17 3.82 21.22 0.16
CA GLU A 17 2.52 20.99 0.78
C GLU A 17 2.19 19.50 0.97
N GLN A 18 2.55 18.64 0.00
CA GLN A 18 2.44 17.18 0.16
C GLN A 18 3.29 16.69 1.34
N ALA A 19 4.55 17.13 1.42
CA ALA A 19 5.44 16.77 2.52
C ALA A 19 4.90 17.26 3.87
N ARG A 20 4.31 18.46 3.91
CA ARG A 20 3.66 19.01 5.11
C ARG A 20 2.50 18.13 5.56
N GLN A 21 1.59 17.77 4.65
CA GLN A 21 0.45 16.90 4.97
C GLN A 21 0.90 15.53 5.47
N ALA A 22 1.88 14.91 4.80
CA ALA A 22 2.43 13.62 5.20
C ALA A 22 3.13 13.66 6.57
N ALA A 23 3.69 14.81 6.95
CA ALA A 23 4.37 14.99 8.22
C ALA A 23 3.42 15.25 9.42
N GLN A 24 2.18 15.71 9.17
CA GLN A 24 1.21 16.08 10.21
C GLN A 24 0.93 14.96 11.23
N PRO A 25 0.67 13.69 10.82
CA PRO A 25 0.35 12.62 11.76
C PRO A 25 1.47 12.37 12.78
N MET A 26 2.72 12.57 12.36
CA MET A 26 3.90 12.37 13.19
C MET A 26 4.40 13.66 13.84
N ARG A 27 3.68 14.78 13.64
CA ARG A 27 4.04 16.13 14.12
C ARG A 27 5.48 16.52 13.73
N ARG A 28 5.92 16.12 12.54
CA ARG A 28 7.27 16.37 12.03
C ARG A 28 7.32 17.67 11.22
N SER A 29 8.50 18.26 11.14
CA SER A 29 8.75 19.36 10.20
C SER A 29 8.88 18.83 8.77
N VAL A 30 8.70 19.69 7.77
CA VAL A 30 8.95 19.34 6.36
C VAL A 30 10.41 18.93 6.14
N ALA A 31 11.35 19.62 6.79
CA ALA A 31 12.78 19.26 6.71
C ALA A 31 13.02 17.84 7.27
N SER A 32 12.46 17.53 8.44
CA SER A 32 12.56 16.20 9.04
C SER A 32 11.87 15.11 8.22
N GLN A 33 10.79 15.47 7.50
CA GLN A 33 10.11 14.55 6.59
C GLN A 33 10.96 14.22 5.36
N ILE A 34 11.65 15.23 4.80
CA ILE A 34 12.57 15.05 3.67
C ILE A 34 13.78 14.22 4.11
N GLU A 35 14.38 14.54 5.26
CA GLU A 35 15.49 13.78 5.84
C GLU A 35 15.12 12.30 6.04
N TYR A 36 13.95 12.03 6.62
CA TYR A 36 13.46 10.67 6.83
C TYR A 36 13.36 9.87 5.52
N TRP A 37 12.77 10.47 4.47
CA TRP A 37 12.67 9.80 3.16
C TRP A 37 14.02 9.63 2.47
N ALA A 38 14.94 10.59 2.62
CA ALA A 38 16.30 10.48 2.10
C ALA A 38 17.06 9.32 2.77
N THR A 39 16.96 9.19 4.10
CA THR A 39 17.54 8.07 4.84
C THR A 39 16.93 6.74 4.42
N LEU A 40 15.60 6.67 4.25
CA LEU A 40 14.95 5.45 3.75
C LEU A 40 15.44 5.07 2.35
N GLY A 41 15.56 6.03 1.43
CA GLY A 41 16.10 5.79 0.09
C GLY A 41 17.53 5.25 0.12
N GLN A 42 18.39 5.86 0.94
CA GLN A 42 19.75 5.38 1.14
C GLN A 42 19.78 3.95 1.68
N ILE A 43 18.97 3.63 2.70
CA ILE A 43 18.91 2.27 3.25
C ILE A 43 18.47 1.28 2.17
N VAL A 44 17.42 1.61 1.40
CA VAL A 44 16.92 0.77 0.31
C VAL A 44 17.99 0.49 -0.74
N GLU A 45 18.77 1.50 -1.14
CA GLU A 45 19.90 1.33 -2.06
C GLU A 45 21.00 0.44 -1.47
N HIS A 46 21.35 0.63 -0.18
CA HIS A 46 22.40 -0.14 0.49
C HIS A 46 21.98 -1.59 0.80
N THR A 47 20.69 -1.83 1.08
CA THR A 47 20.17 -3.18 1.31
C THR A 47 19.96 -3.96 0.02
N GLY A 48 20.20 -3.33 -1.14
CA GLY A 48 20.06 -3.98 -2.44
C GLY A 48 18.62 -4.30 -2.79
N LEU A 49 17.63 -3.64 -2.15
CA LEU A 49 16.28 -3.64 -2.69
C LEU A 49 16.39 -2.88 -4.03
N SER A 50 16.28 -3.62 -5.13
CA SER A 50 16.45 -2.98 -6.43
C SER A 50 15.32 -1.97 -6.63
N VAL A 51 15.59 -0.90 -7.38
CA VAL A 51 14.53 0.02 -7.84
C VAL A 51 13.38 -0.77 -8.49
N GLN A 52 13.69 -1.92 -9.09
CA GLN A 52 12.72 -2.85 -9.65
C GLN A 52 11.83 -3.53 -8.59
N ASP A 53 12.36 -3.90 -7.43
CA ASP A 53 11.57 -4.49 -6.33
C ASP A 53 10.64 -3.46 -5.71
N ALA A 54 11.14 -2.23 -5.49
CA ALA A 54 10.33 -1.12 -5.02
C ALA A 54 9.22 -0.77 -6.01
N ARG A 55 9.55 -0.71 -7.31
CA ARG A 55 8.58 -0.49 -8.39
C ARG A 55 7.54 -1.61 -8.44
N THR A 56 7.97 -2.86 -8.32
CA THR A 56 7.06 -4.02 -8.30
C THR A 56 6.12 -3.95 -7.11
N ALA A 57 6.61 -3.55 -5.93
CA ALA A 57 5.76 -3.37 -4.75
C ALA A 57 4.73 -2.25 -4.93
N ILE A 58 5.11 -1.13 -5.57
CA ILE A 58 4.20 -0.02 -5.91
C ILE A 58 3.14 -0.48 -6.89
N GLU A 59 3.53 -1.12 -8.00
CA GLU A 59 2.62 -1.63 -9.03
C GLU A 59 1.63 -2.64 -8.43
N GLN A 60 2.07 -3.52 -7.53
CA GLN A 60 1.19 -4.45 -6.82
C GLN A 60 0.22 -3.74 -5.87
N TYR A 61 0.69 -2.73 -5.13
CA TYR A 61 -0.16 -1.94 -4.25
C TYR A 61 -1.26 -1.21 -5.04
N GLU A 62 -0.88 -0.56 -6.14
CA GLU A 62 -1.79 0.14 -7.04
C GLU A 62 -2.78 -0.80 -7.72
N ALA A 63 -2.32 -1.96 -8.21
CA ALA A 63 -3.20 -2.98 -8.80
C ALA A 63 -4.23 -3.48 -7.77
N THR A 64 -3.80 -3.74 -6.53
CA THR A 64 -4.70 -4.15 -5.44
C THR A 64 -5.68 -3.04 -5.06
N ALA A 65 -5.24 -1.77 -5.09
CA ALA A 65 -6.11 -0.61 -4.85
C ALA A 65 -7.14 -0.45 -5.98
N ALA A 66 -6.72 -0.56 -7.24
CA ALA A 66 -7.59 -0.52 -8.39
C ALA A 66 -8.59 -1.68 -8.40
N GLN A 67 -8.16 -2.88 -8.02
CA GLN A 67 -9.05 -4.04 -7.93
C GLN A 67 -10.08 -3.90 -6.80
N ARG A 68 -9.70 -3.27 -5.66
CA ARG A 68 -10.66 -2.88 -4.61
C ARG A 68 -11.65 -1.81 -5.09
N GLN A 69 -11.23 -0.88 -5.93
CA GLN A 69 -12.11 0.12 -6.53
C GLN A 69 -13.08 -0.48 -7.57
N GLN A 70 -12.61 -1.44 -8.38
CA GLN A 70 -13.44 -2.15 -9.37
C GLN A 70 -14.37 -3.17 -8.72
N ALA A 71 -13.95 -3.81 -7.62
CA ALA A 71 -14.81 -4.59 -6.76
C ALA A 71 -15.64 -3.64 -5.87
N ALA A 72 -16.47 -2.82 -6.50
CA ALA A 72 -17.44 -1.99 -5.80
C ALA A 72 -18.15 -2.85 -4.75
N ALA A 73 -18.07 -2.42 -3.48
CA ALA A 73 -18.79 -3.06 -2.42
C ALA A 73 -20.29 -3.01 -2.80
N PRO A 74 -21.00 -4.14 -2.76
CA PRO A 74 -22.42 -4.13 -3.08
C PRO A 74 -23.12 -3.14 -2.14
N THR A 75 -23.77 -2.15 -2.73
CA THR A 75 -24.36 -1.01 -2.02
C THR A 75 -25.69 -1.36 -1.36
N SER A 76 -26.17 -2.60 -1.49
CA SER A 76 -27.41 -3.10 -0.90
C SER A 76 -27.38 -4.60 -0.62
N VAL A 77 -28.29 -5.06 0.25
CA VAL A 77 -28.48 -6.48 0.60
C VAL A 77 -28.95 -7.28 -0.62
N ASP A 78 -29.78 -6.71 -1.49
CA ASP A 78 -30.21 -7.39 -2.72
C ASP A 78 -29.06 -7.59 -3.71
N ALA A 79 -28.16 -6.60 -3.83
CA ALA A 79 -26.96 -6.72 -4.65
C ALA A 79 -25.99 -7.79 -4.08
N LEU A 80 -25.92 -7.92 -2.75
CA LEU A 80 -25.19 -9.01 -2.08
C LEU A 80 -25.79 -10.38 -2.41
N THR A 81 -27.12 -10.52 -2.29
CA THR A 81 -27.83 -11.76 -2.55
C THR A 81 -27.70 -12.19 -4.02
N ALA A 82 -27.86 -11.25 -4.95
CA ALA A 82 -27.68 -11.51 -6.39
C ALA A 82 -26.24 -11.95 -6.70
N ARG A 83 -25.24 -11.31 -6.09
CA ARG A 83 -23.83 -11.68 -6.25
C ARG A 83 -23.54 -13.08 -5.68
N LEU A 84 -24.11 -13.42 -4.53
CA LEU A 84 -23.97 -14.74 -3.92
C LEU A 84 -24.59 -15.83 -4.79
N LEU A 85 -25.82 -15.63 -5.28
CA LEU A 85 -26.49 -16.58 -6.16
C LEU A 85 -25.70 -16.75 -7.47
N ALA A 86 -25.21 -15.67 -8.06
CA ALA A 86 -24.39 -15.73 -9.27
C ALA A 86 -23.02 -16.41 -9.04
N ALA A 87 -22.48 -16.38 -7.82
CA ALA A 87 -21.27 -17.12 -7.45
C ALA A 87 -21.55 -18.60 -7.18
N GLN A 88 -22.75 -18.93 -6.70
CA GLN A 88 -23.20 -20.32 -6.54
C GLN A 88 -23.42 -20.98 -7.90
N THR A 89 -24.12 -20.32 -8.83
CA THR A 89 -24.37 -20.86 -10.18
C THR A 89 -23.09 -21.05 -10.99
N ARG A 90 -22.10 -20.15 -10.82
CA ARG A 90 -20.78 -20.26 -11.47
C ARG A 90 -19.83 -21.25 -10.77
N GLY A 91 -20.23 -21.86 -9.66
CA GLY A 91 -19.38 -22.78 -8.88
C GLY A 91 -18.21 -22.12 -8.15
N SER A 92 -18.02 -20.80 -8.30
CA SER A 92 -16.92 -20.05 -7.72
C SER A 92 -17.02 -19.94 -6.20
N LEU A 93 -18.23 -20.00 -5.63
CA LEU A 93 -18.41 -20.04 -4.17
C LEU A 93 -17.84 -21.34 -3.58
N ALA A 94 -18.18 -22.48 -4.17
CA ALA A 94 -17.71 -23.79 -3.70
C ALA A 94 -16.18 -23.91 -3.84
N GLN A 95 -15.62 -23.37 -4.93
CA GLN A 95 -14.16 -23.30 -5.10
C GLN A 95 -13.51 -22.46 -4.00
N ARG A 96 -14.05 -21.26 -3.71
CA ARG A 96 -13.50 -20.38 -2.68
C ARG A 96 -13.57 -20.98 -1.27
N VAL A 97 -14.65 -21.70 -0.96
CA VAL A 97 -14.79 -22.42 0.31
C VAL A 97 -13.71 -23.50 0.45
N ARG A 98 -13.44 -24.27 -0.60
CA ARG A 98 -12.38 -25.28 -0.58
C ARG A 98 -10.99 -24.66 -0.36
N GLU A 99 -10.69 -23.56 -1.04
CA GLU A 99 -9.43 -22.82 -0.84
C GLU A 99 -9.26 -22.35 0.61
N VAL A 100 -10.30 -21.74 1.20
CA VAL A 100 -10.24 -21.25 2.60
C VAL A 100 -10.07 -22.40 3.60
N VAL A 101 -10.72 -23.54 3.39
CA VAL A 101 -10.57 -24.72 4.24
C VAL A 101 -9.15 -25.28 4.15
N GLN A 102 -8.57 -25.35 2.94
CA GLN A 102 -7.20 -25.78 2.74
C GLN A 102 -6.21 -24.83 3.43
N ASP A 103 -6.36 -23.52 3.24
CA ASP A 103 -5.53 -22.49 3.88
C ASP A 103 -5.59 -22.56 5.41
N ASN A 104 -6.78 -22.76 5.97
CA ASN A 104 -6.97 -22.89 7.42
C ASN A 104 -6.31 -24.17 7.95
N SER A 105 -6.52 -25.30 7.26
CA SER A 105 -5.91 -26.57 7.63
C SER A 105 -4.37 -26.56 7.56
N ALA A 106 -3.80 -25.82 6.60
CA ALA A 106 -2.36 -25.65 6.46
C ALA A 106 -1.79 -24.78 7.59
N LYS A 107 -2.49 -23.69 7.97
CA LYS A 107 -2.11 -22.80 9.07
C LYS A 107 -2.11 -23.49 10.45
N HIS A 108 -2.98 -24.47 10.65
CA HIS A 108 -3.07 -25.22 11.92
C HIS A 108 -2.19 -26.48 11.96
N ARG A 109 -1.50 -26.81 10.86
CA ARG A 109 -0.54 -27.93 10.78
C ARG A 109 0.93 -27.50 10.90
N ALA A 110 1.21 -26.20 10.83
CA ALA A 110 2.52 -25.59 11.07
C ALA A 110 2.61 -25.07 12.51
#